data_AF-A0AAD7C070-F1
#
_entry.id   AF-A0AAD7C070-F1
#
_cell.length_a   1.000
_cell.length_b   1.000
_cell.length_c   1.000
_cell.angle_alpha   90.00
_cell.angle_beta   90.00
_cell.angle_gamma   90.00
#
_symmetry.space_group_name_H-M   'P 1'
#
loop_
_entity.id
_entity.type
_entity.pdbx_description
1 polymer ?
#
loop_
_entity_poly.entity_id
_entity_poly.type
_entity_poly.pdbx_seq_one_letter_code
_entity_poly.pdbx_strand_id
1 'polypeptide(L)'
;SGSSHTVTEYNSGGGKIITIPASQLFAGRNSGGGTRTQIWGTRTYGSGYPGFYDRGVADRPFPFYFWPVVWGPDVHNGPKTAYLNGTNEYGNPDNTTRPGGPQFTAAWQSNSSTAQPTTLRVIADNTTVLSLMAAVSANCSAYLLPSSFTTEDNATNFALPFAGSGIQPEETVQYYRASSVALTLDGYNNSAVFAAENSTADTPLPQGIDMVMFNCVNETIGSAVPLVDA
;
A
#
# COMPACT_ATOMS: atom_id res chain seq x y z
N SER A 1 -19.55 20.51 3.11
CA SER A 1 -18.67 21.16 2.13
C SER A 1 -17.25 20.72 2.45
N GLY A 2 -16.60 20.03 1.50
CA GLY A 2 -15.25 19.52 1.69
C GLY A 2 -14.24 20.64 1.43
N SER A 3 -13.40 20.94 2.41
CA SER A 3 -12.13 21.59 2.13
C SER A 3 -11.36 20.69 1.17
N SER A 4 -11.08 21.17 -0.04
CA SER A 4 -10.16 20.48 -0.95
C SER A 4 -8.79 20.48 -0.29
N HIS A 5 -8.40 19.36 0.28
CA HIS A 5 -7.06 19.17 0.80
C HIS A 5 -6.11 19.06 -0.40
N THR A 6 -5.09 19.89 -0.44
CA THR A 6 -4.01 19.73 -1.43
C THR A 6 -3.19 18.50 -1.03
N VAL A 7 -2.95 17.63 -2.00
CA VAL A 7 -2.19 16.40 -1.84
C VAL A 7 -0.98 16.48 -2.77
N THR A 8 0.23 16.40 -2.22
CA THR A 8 1.47 16.55 -3.01
C THR A 8 2.49 15.46 -2.69
N GLU A 9 3.35 15.15 -3.66
CA GLU A 9 4.50 14.27 -3.44
C GLU A 9 5.59 14.98 -2.65
N TYR A 10 6.45 14.22 -1.97
CA TYR A 10 7.64 14.74 -1.25
C TYR A 10 7.37 15.75 -0.12
N ASN A 11 6.11 16.11 0.17
CA ASN A 11 5.79 17.01 1.27
C ASN A 11 5.97 16.34 2.65
N SER A 12 5.98 17.16 3.71
CA SER A 12 6.15 16.70 5.10
C SER A 12 4.95 15.99 5.71
N GLY A 13 3.77 16.08 5.10
CA GLY A 13 2.47 15.76 5.69
C GLY A 13 2.14 16.69 6.84
N GLY A 14 1.28 16.23 7.74
CA GLY A 14 0.93 16.95 8.97
C GLY A 14 -0.41 17.70 8.92
N GLY A 15 -1.18 17.56 7.84
CA GLY A 15 -2.51 18.14 7.70
C GLY A 15 -3.38 18.01 8.95
N LYS A 16 -4.25 19.01 9.18
CA LYS A 16 -5.06 19.14 10.40
C LYS A 16 -5.83 17.87 10.77
N ILE A 17 -5.64 17.41 12.02
CA ILE A 17 -6.46 16.35 12.60
C ILE A 17 -7.92 16.82 12.69
N ILE A 18 -8.83 16.04 12.11
CA ILE A 18 -10.28 16.23 12.21
C ILE A 18 -10.94 14.97 12.73
N THR A 19 -12.01 15.13 13.51
CA THR A 19 -12.93 14.03 13.81
C THR A 19 -13.98 13.97 12.72
N ILE A 20 -14.18 12.79 12.13
CA ILE A 20 -15.12 12.59 11.03
C ILE A 20 -16.55 12.83 11.55
N PRO A 21 -17.32 13.75 10.93
CA PRO A 21 -18.69 14.05 11.34
C PRO A 21 -19.63 12.84 11.29
N ALA A 22 -20.66 12.87 12.13
CA ALA A 22 -21.66 11.80 12.24
C ALA A 22 -22.42 11.47 10.95
N SER A 23 -22.44 12.39 9.98
CA SER A 23 -23.10 12.24 8.68
C SER A 23 -22.21 11.61 7.60
N GLN A 24 -20.97 11.24 7.93
CA GLN A 24 -20.00 10.71 6.97
C GLN A 24 -19.62 9.26 7.32
N LEU A 25 -19.12 8.53 6.32
CA LEU A 25 -18.51 7.22 6.53
C LEU A 25 -17.38 7.34 7.54
N PHE A 26 -17.30 6.38 8.48
CA PHE A 26 -16.32 6.37 9.57
C PHE A 26 -16.49 7.47 10.62
N ALA A 27 -17.73 7.96 10.78
CA ALA A 27 -18.14 8.86 11.86
C ALA A 27 -17.45 8.57 13.20
N GLY A 28 -16.90 9.61 13.82
CA GLY A 28 -16.22 9.54 15.11
C GLY A 28 -14.74 9.15 15.04
N ARG A 29 -14.23 8.62 13.93
CA ARG A 29 -12.79 8.35 13.76
C ARG A 29 -12.04 9.62 13.43
N ASN A 30 -10.75 9.66 13.80
CA ASN A 30 -9.87 10.78 13.48
C ASN A 30 -9.22 10.60 12.11
N SER A 31 -9.02 11.71 11.39
CA SER A 31 -8.36 11.76 10.09
C SER A 31 -7.34 12.90 10.04
N GLY A 32 -6.14 12.64 9.53
CA GLY A 32 -5.03 13.60 9.47
C GLY A 32 -4.01 13.50 10.61
N GLY A 33 -3.04 14.40 10.60
CA GLY A 33 -1.95 14.53 11.58
C GLY A 33 -0.70 13.69 11.30
N GLY A 34 -0.80 12.70 10.41
CA GLY A 34 0.32 11.87 10.00
C GLY A 34 1.34 12.64 9.15
N THR A 35 2.62 12.41 9.42
CA THR A 35 3.75 13.07 8.75
C THR A 35 4.61 12.07 7.96
N ARG A 36 5.45 12.59 7.06
CA ARG A 36 6.39 11.83 6.24
C ARG A 36 7.26 10.87 7.05
N THR A 37 7.63 11.23 8.28
CA THR A 37 8.46 10.39 9.16
C THR A 37 7.73 9.16 9.71
N GLN A 38 6.40 9.13 9.60
CA GLN A 38 5.53 8.08 10.13
C GLN A 38 4.96 7.16 9.05
N ILE A 39 5.29 7.39 7.77
CA ILE A 39 4.68 6.62 6.68
C ILE A 39 5.13 5.16 6.67
N TRP A 40 6.32 4.87 7.18
CA TRP A 40 6.94 3.56 7.02
C TRP A 40 6.25 2.54 7.91
N GLY A 41 5.63 1.55 7.30
CA GLY A 41 5.11 0.37 7.98
C GLY A 41 6.14 -0.76 8.01
N THR A 42 5.64 -1.98 8.00
CA THR A 42 6.40 -3.23 7.93
C THR A 42 5.76 -4.12 6.85
N ARG A 43 6.07 -5.43 6.84
CA ARG A 43 5.36 -6.43 6.01
C ARG A 43 4.00 -6.85 6.57
N THR A 44 3.68 -6.39 7.77
CA THR A 44 2.43 -6.72 8.45
C THR A 44 1.33 -5.73 8.08
N TYR A 45 0.21 -6.24 7.55
CA TYR A 45 -0.98 -5.42 7.30
C TYR A 45 -1.53 -4.86 8.62
N GLY A 46 -1.82 -3.55 8.65
CA GLY A 46 -2.12 -2.82 9.89
C GLY A 46 -0.93 -2.09 10.50
N SER A 47 0.27 -2.22 9.92
CA SER A 47 1.45 -1.44 10.36
C SER A 47 1.50 -0.04 9.73
N GLY A 48 2.36 0.82 10.28
CA GLY A 48 2.51 2.22 9.86
C GLY A 48 1.47 3.16 10.47
N TYR A 49 0.74 2.70 11.48
CA TYR A 49 -0.19 3.51 12.27
C TYR A 49 0.51 4.05 13.52
N PRO A 50 0.56 5.37 13.73
CA PRO A 50 1.13 5.94 14.95
C PRO A 50 0.38 5.45 16.20
N GLY A 51 1.10 4.80 17.12
CA GLY A 51 0.56 4.31 18.39
C GLY A 51 -0.17 2.96 18.32
N PHE A 52 -0.16 2.29 17.17
CA PHE A 52 -0.72 0.94 17.01
C PHE A 52 0.35 -0.02 16.51
N TYR A 53 0.37 -1.22 17.07
CA TYR A 53 1.41 -2.22 16.82
C TYR A 53 0.83 -3.58 16.45
N ASP A 54 -0.49 -3.69 16.47
CA ASP A 54 -1.24 -4.91 16.24
C ASP A 54 -1.65 -5.08 14.78
N ARG A 55 -1.89 -6.33 14.37
CA ARG A 55 -2.31 -6.68 13.01
C ARG A 55 -3.69 -6.13 12.66
N GLY A 56 -3.87 -5.88 11.37
CA GLY A 56 -5.15 -5.48 10.80
C GLY A 56 -5.47 -4.01 11.03
N VAL A 57 -6.52 -3.59 10.33
CA VAL A 57 -6.89 -2.19 10.20
C VAL A 57 -8.25 -1.86 10.79
N ALA A 58 -8.93 -2.85 11.36
CA ALA A 58 -10.28 -2.67 11.90
C ALA A 58 -10.36 -1.49 12.87
N ASP A 59 -11.34 -0.61 12.66
CA ASP A 59 -11.64 0.54 13.53
C ASP A 59 -10.48 1.56 13.73
N ARG A 60 -9.40 1.50 12.95
CA ARG A 60 -8.23 2.41 13.07
C ARG A 60 -8.48 3.86 12.64
N PRO A 61 -7.79 4.90 13.15
CA PRO A 61 -7.89 6.25 12.57
C PRO A 61 -7.35 6.31 11.12
N PHE A 62 -7.51 7.43 10.41
CA PHE A 62 -6.89 7.68 9.09
C PHE A 62 -5.81 8.74 9.22
N PRO A 63 -4.63 8.43 9.80
CA PRO A 63 -3.61 9.44 10.08
C PRO A 63 -3.16 10.22 8.84
N PHE A 64 -3.31 9.64 7.66
CA PHE A 64 -2.95 10.26 6.39
C PHE A 64 -4.16 10.57 5.49
N TYR A 65 -5.39 10.55 6.01
CA TYR A 65 -6.66 10.71 5.28
C TYR A 65 -7.07 9.56 4.34
N PHE A 66 -6.11 8.78 3.83
CA PHE A 66 -6.38 7.66 2.92
C PHE A 66 -6.81 6.39 3.65
N TRP A 67 -7.64 5.59 3.00
CA TRP A 67 -8.12 4.32 3.55
C TRP A 67 -7.14 3.19 3.25
N PRO A 68 -7.08 2.15 4.09
CA PRO A 68 -6.25 0.98 3.83
C PRO A 68 -6.57 0.29 2.51
N VAL A 69 -5.56 -0.39 1.97
CA VAL A 69 -5.79 -1.39 0.91
C VAL A 69 -6.69 -2.50 1.46
N VAL A 70 -7.50 -3.13 0.60
CA VAL A 70 -8.33 -4.28 1.02
C VAL A 70 -7.95 -5.54 0.28
N TRP A 71 -7.63 -6.61 1.02
CA TRP A 71 -7.27 -7.90 0.42
C TRP A 71 -8.48 -8.79 0.14
N GLY A 72 -9.57 -8.64 0.90
CA GLY A 72 -10.85 -9.33 0.66
C GLY A 72 -11.07 -10.55 1.55
N PRO A 73 -12.27 -11.14 1.50
CA PRO A 73 -12.63 -12.31 2.32
C PRO A 73 -12.00 -13.61 1.80
N ASP A 74 -11.84 -13.74 0.48
CA ASP A 74 -11.53 -15.00 -0.20
C ASP A 74 -10.04 -15.31 -0.29
N VAL A 75 -9.19 -14.42 0.24
CA VAL A 75 -7.73 -14.60 0.18
C VAL A 75 -7.35 -15.86 0.92
N HIS A 76 -7.86 -16.05 2.14
CA HIS A 76 -7.69 -17.26 2.94
C HIS A 76 -8.82 -17.39 3.98
N ASN A 77 -9.53 -18.54 4.01
CA ASN A 77 -10.72 -18.79 4.85
C ASN A 77 -10.40 -19.29 6.28
N GLY A 78 -9.33 -18.78 6.90
CA GLY A 78 -8.90 -19.17 8.25
C GLY A 78 -9.31 -18.15 9.34
N PRO A 79 -9.53 -18.58 10.60
CA PRO A 79 -9.79 -17.64 11.70
C PRO A 79 -8.60 -16.72 11.97
N LYS A 80 -7.38 -17.13 11.58
CA LYS A 80 -6.15 -16.35 11.74
C LYS A 80 -5.95 -15.28 10.66
N THR A 81 -6.76 -15.28 9.60
CA THR A 81 -6.63 -14.37 8.44
C THR A 81 -7.79 -13.37 8.35
N ALA A 82 -8.73 -13.40 9.30
CA ALA A 82 -9.87 -12.48 9.34
C ALA A 82 -9.44 -11.00 9.33
N TYR A 83 -8.26 -10.67 9.89
CA TYR A 83 -7.71 -9.32 9.91
C TYR A 83 -7.33 -8.76 8.52
N LEU A 84 -7.22 -9.62 7.50
CA LEU A 84 -6.97 -9.23 6.10
C LEU A 84 -8.26 -8.79 5.39
N ASN A 85 -9.42 -9.16 5.93
CA ASN A 85 -10.71 -8.85 5.34
C ASN A 85 -11.18 -7.44 5.73
N GLY A 86 -10.74 -6.45 4.95
CA GLY A 86 -11.17 -5.06 5.10
C GLY A 86 -12.43 -4.67 4.30
N THR A 87 -13.02 -5.55 3.47
CA THR A 87 -14.08 -5.15 2.53
C THR A 87 -15.38 -4.75 3.22
N ASN A 88 -15.69 -5.36 4.37
CA ASN A 88 -16.88 -5.00 5.16
C ASN A 88 -16.82 -3.56 5.71
N GLU A 89 -15.62 -3.05 5.99
CA GLU A 89 -15.41 -1.73 6.58
C GLU A 89 -15.10 -0.68 5.51
N TYR A 90 -14.17 -0.96 4.60
CA TYR A 90 -13.68 0.02 3.63
C TYR A 90 -14.28 -0.13 2.23
N GLY A 91 -15.14 -1.13 2.02
CA GLY A 91 -15.70 -1.48 0.73
C GLY A 91 -14.70 -2.17 -0.19
N ASN A 92 -15.18 -2.55 -1.38
CA ASN A 92 -14.39 -3.24 -2.40
C ASN A 92 -13.33 -2.33 -3.06
N PRO A 93 -12.37 -2.90 -3.82
CA PRO A 93 -11.39 -2.14 -4.58
C PRO A 93 -11.97 -1.12 -5.56
N ASP A 94 -13.12 -1.41 -6.16
CA ASP A 94 -13.83 -0.54 -7.11
C ASP A 94 -14.60 0.62 -6.43
N ASN A 95 -14.54 0.74 -5.09
CA ASN A 95 -15.22 1.80 -4.36
C ASN A 95 -14.65 3.19 -4.71
N THR A 96 -15.41 3.95 -5.49
CA THR A 96 -15.04 5.30 -5.95
C THR A 96 -15.13 6.38 -4.89
N THR A 97 -15.69 6.08 -3.70
CA THR A 97 -15.77 7.04 -2.58
C THR A 97 -14.49 7.10 -1.75
N ARG A 98 -13.53 6.22 -2.02
CA ARG A 98 -12.18 6.23 -1.43
C ARG A 98 -11.48 7.56 -1.77
N PRO A 99 -10.78 8.19 -0.80
CA PRO A 99 -9.88 9.30 -1.11
C PRO A 99 -8.86 8.87 -2.16
N GLY A 100 -8.81 9.61 -3.27
CA GLY A 100 -7.97 9.28 -4.42
C GLY A 100 -8.55 8.25 -5.41
N GLY A 101 -9.78 7.79 -5.17
CA GLY A 101 -10.52 6.89 -6.06
C GLY A 101 -10.31 5.40 -5.76
N PRO A 102 -10.80 4.52 -6.65
CA PRO A 102 -10.70 3.07 -6.48
C PRO A 102 -9.25 2.60 -6.39
N GLN A 103 -9.02 1.40 -5.85
CA GLN A 103 -7.69 0.82 -5.74
C GLN A 103 -7.17 0.35 -7.10
N PHE A 104 -5.93 0.74 -7.40
CA PHE A 104 -5.22 0.42 -8.63
C PHE A 104 -3.91 -0.30 -8.29
N THR A 105 -3.28 -0.86 -9.32
CA THR A 105 -1.94 -1.41 -9.24
C THR A 105 -1.09 -1.04 -10.46
N ALA A 106 0.20 -0.88 -10.21
CA ALA A 106 1.22 -0.73 -11.24
C ALA A 106 2.40 -1.65 -10.95
N ALA A 107 3.08 -2.10 -12.02
CA ALA A 107 4.16 -3.07 -11.92
C ALA A 107 5.44 -2.55 -12.59
N TRP A 108 6.58 -2.81 -11.95
CA TRP A 108 7.90 -2.53 -12.50
C TRP A 108 8.73 -3.81 -12.50
N GLN A 109 9.48 -4.04 -13.56
CA GLN A 109 10.32 -5.22 -13.73
C GLN A 109 11.78 -4.80 -13.82
N SER A 110 12.65 -5.51 -13.11
CA SER A 110 14.09 -5.29 -13.16
C SER A 110 14.65 -5.56 -14.56
N ASN A 111 15.56 -4.70 -15.02
CA ASN A 111 16.34 -4.91 -16.23
C ASN A 111 17.65 -5.68 -16.02
N SER A 112 17.93 -6.12 -14.79
CA SER A 112 19.13 -6.87 -14.47
C SER A 112 19.09 -8.27 -15.09
N SER A 113 20.11 -8.59 -15.88
CA SER A 113 20.30 -9.93 -16.46
C SER A 113 21.04 -10.90 -15.55
N THR A 114 21.55 -10.41 -14.41
CA THR A 114 22.33 -11.21 -13.44
C THR A 114 21.55 -11.51 -12.17
N ALA A 115 20.48 -10.77 -11.90
CA ALA A 115 19.54 -11.05 -10.82
C ALA A 115 18.48 -12.07 -11.25
N GLN A 116 17.81 -12.67 -10.27
CA GLN A 116 16.56 -13.38 -10.47
C GLN A 116 15.48 -12.41 -10.99
N PRO A 117 14.53 -12.88 -11.83
CA PRO A 117 13.39 -12.06 -12.25
C PRO A 117 12.73 -11.39 -11.05
N THR A 118 12.77 -10.06 -11.04
CA THR A 118 12.28 -9.23 -9.93
C THR A 118 11.19 -8.32 -10.48
N THR A 119 9.95 -8.57 -10.06
CA THR A 119 8.81 -7.72 -10.38
C THR A 119 8.24 -7.16 -9.09
N LEU A 120 8.17 -5.84 -9.00
CA LEU A 120 7.56 -5.15 -7.89
C LEU A 120 6.24 -4.55 -8.31
N ARG A 121 5.24 -4.59 -7.43
CA ARG A 121 3.95 -3.95 -7.67
C ARG A 121 3.59 -3.03 -6.53
N VAL A 122 3.00 -1.90 -6.88
CA VAL A 122 2.34 -1.03 -5.90
C VAL A 122 0.84 -1.27 -5.95
N ILE A 123 0.18 -1.22 -4.79
CA ILE A 123 -1.27 -1.16 -4.65
C ILE A 123 -1.61 0.04 -3.79
N ALA A 124 -2.48 0.93 -4.27
CA ALA A 124 -2.99 2.10 -3.56
C ALA A 124 -4.27 2.61 -4.25
N ASP A 125 -4.85 3.72 -3.78
CA ASP A 125 -5.85 4.47 -4.55
C ASP A 125 -5.30 4.94 -5.92
N ASN A 126 -6.19 5.12 -6.90
CA ASN A 126 -5.85 5.46 -8.28
C ASN A 126 -4.89 6.65 -8.37
N THR A 127 -5.23 7.79 -7.75
CA THR A 127 -4.36 8.97 -7.79
C THR A 127 -2.98 8.72 -7.20
N THR A 128 -2.88 7.96 -6.11
CA THR A 128 -1.59 7.62 -5.50
C THR A 128 -0.77 6.69 -6.40
N VAL A 129 -1.39 5.71 -7.07
CA VAL A 129 -0.68 4.84 -8.02
C VAL A 129 -0.12 5.65 -9.18
N LEU A 130 -0.93 6.51 -9.81
CA LEU A 130 -0.49 7.34 -10.94
C LEU A 130 0.67 8.26 -10.56
N SER A 131 0.58 8.88 -9.38
CA SER A 131 1.65 9.72 -8.82
C SER A 131 2.95 8.91 -8.65
N LEU A 132 2.87 7.76 -7.96
CA LEU A 132 4.03 6.91 -7.72
C LEU A 132 4.64 6.33 -9.00
N MET A 133 3.85 6.10 -10.06
CA MET A 133 4.38 5.73 -11.38
C MET A 133 5.27 6.81 -11.97
N ALA A 134 4.85 8.06 -11.91
CA ALA A 134 5.67 9.18 -12.37
C ALA A 134 6.96 9.30 -11.53
N ALA A 135 6.85 9.22 -10.20
CA ALA A 135 8.00 9.29 -9.31
C ALA A 135 9.00 8.14 -9.51
N VAL A 136 8.53 6.89 -9.61
CA VAL A 136 9.39 5.72 -9.82
C VAL A 136 10.02 5.75 -11.22
N SER A 137 9.28 6.16 -12.26
CA SER A 137 9.85 6.33 -13.59
C SER A 137 10.97 7.39 -13.60
N ALA A 138 10.76 8.52 -12.94
CA ALA A 138 11.74 9.60 -12.85
C ALA A 138 13.02 9.19 -12.09
N ASN A 139 12.89 8.43 -11.00
CA ASN A 139 14.03 8.13 -10.11
C ASN A 139 14.70 6.78 -10.41
N CYS A 140 13.97 5.80 -10.94
CA CYS A 140 14.41 4.41 -11.02
C CYS A 140 14.52 3.85 -12.44
N SER A 141 14.18 4.62 -13.49
CA SER A 141 14.16 4.13 -14.88
C SER A 141 15.42 3.39 -15.34
N ALA A 142 16.60 3.74 -14.81
CA ALA A 142 17.86 3.06 -15.10
C ALA A 142 17.86 1.55 -14.72
N TYR A 143 16.98 1.12 -13.82
CA TYR A 143 16.88 -0.25 -13.32
C TYR A 143 15.64 -0.99 -13.84
N LEU A 144 14.83 -0.35 -14.68
CA LEU A 144 13.54 -0.88 -15.13
C LEU A 144 13.61 -1.36 -16.58
N LEU A 145 12.89 -2.44 -16.88
CA LEU A 145 12.62 -2.82 -18.27
C LEU A 145 11.70 -1.79 -18.94
N PRO A 146 11.84 -1.57 -20.27
CA PRO A 146 10.94 -0.69 -21.02
C PRO A 146 9.45 -1.09 -20.97
N SER A 147 9.16 -2.37 -20.69
CA SER A 147 7.80 -2.90 -20.50
C SER A 147 7.19 -2.59 -19.13
N SER A 148 7.92 -1.91 -18.24
CA SER A 148 7.42 -1.51 -16.92
C SER A 148 6.38 -0.39 -17.03
N PHE A 149 5.54 -0.28 -16.01
CA PHE A 149 4.42 0.65 -16.01
C PHE A 149 4.94 2.06 -15.75
N THR A 150 5.06 2.84 -16.82
CA THR A 150 5.67 4.18 -16.79
C THR A 150 4.74 5.28 -17.27
N THR A 151 3.56 4.92 -17.80
CA THR A 151 2.51 5.84 -18.23
C THR A 151 1.17 5.46 -17.62
N GLU A 152 0.28 6.45 -17.44
CA GLU A 152 -1.03 6.26 -16.77
C GLU A 152 -1.87 5.15 -17.41
N ASP A 153 -1.79 5.00 -18.74
CA ASP A 153 -2.49 3.94 -19.50
C ASP A 153 -2.10 2.51 -19.10
N ASN A 154 -0.97 2.33 -18.41
CA ASN A 154 -0.55 1.02 -17.92
C ASN A 154 -1.17 0.67 -16.58
N ALA A 155 -1.62 1.66 -15.79
CA ALA A 155 -2.21 1.39 -14.48
C ALA A 155 -3.49 0.57 -14.62
N THR A 156 -3.68 -0.42 -13.76
CA THR A 156 -4.84 -1.33 -13.84
C THR A 156 -5.63 -1.32 -12.54
N ASN A 157 -6.94 -1.58 -12.62
CA ASN A 157 -7.75 -1.78 -11.43
C ASN A 157 -7.19 -2.94 -10.61
N PHE A 158 -7.05 -2.74 -9.31
CA PHE A 158 -6.72 -3.83 -8.40
C PHE A 158 -7.95 -4.70 -8.22
N ALA A 159 -7.82 -5.99 -8.55
CA ALA A 159 -8.84 -6.99 -8.27
C ALA A 159 -8.51 -7.70 -6.95
N LEU A 160 -9.53 -7.99 -6.15
CA LEU A 160 -9.34 -8.78 -4.93
C LEU A 160 -8.70 -10.13 -5.30
N PRO A 161 -7.62 -10.53 -4.62
CA PRO A 161 -7.07 -11.86 -4.81
C PRO A 161 -8.09 -12.94 -4.42
N PHE A 162 -8.02 -14.05 -5.13
CA PHE A 162 -8.61 -15.31 -4.73
C PHE A 162 -7.50 -16.36 -4.63
N ALA A 163 -7.74 -17.46 -3.92
CA ALA A 163 -6.71 -18.48 -3.67
C ALA A 163 -5.95 -18.87 -4.95
N GLY A 164 -4.67 -18.48 -5.04
CA GLY A 164 -3.78 -18.78 -6.16
C GLY A 164 -3.85 -17.84 -7.38
N SER A 165 -4.52 -16.69 -7.28
CA SER A 165 -4.59 -15.71 -8.38
C SER A 165 -4.72 -14.28 -7.90
N GLY A 166 -4.18 -13.34 -8.67
CA GLY A 166 -4.05 -11.94 -8.26
C GLY A 166 -2.90 -11.73 -7.28
N ILE A 167 -2.69 -10.47 -6.89
CA ILE A 167 -1.62 -10.08 -5.97
C ILE A 167 -2.05 -10.43 -4.55
N GLN A 168 -1.23 -11.19 -3.83
CA GLN A 168 -1.57 -11.72 -2.52
C GLN A 168 -0.94 -10.89 -1.38
N PRO A 169 -1.53 -10.86 -0.16
CA PRO A 169 -0.96 -10.14 0.97
C PRO A 169 0.40 -10.68 1.41
N GLU A 170 0.66 -12.00 1.28
CA GLU A 170 1.95 -12.62 1.58
C GLU A 170 3.08 -12.17 0.65
N GLU A 171 2.75 -11.59 -0.51
CA GLU A 171 3.72 -10.98 -1.42
C GLU A 171 4.15 -9.58 -0.95
N THR A 172 3.51 -9.02 0.09
CA THR A 172 3.84 -7.67 0.57
C THR A 172 5.21 -7.63 1.24
N VAL A 173 6.07 -6.75 0.71
CA VAL A 173 7.41 -6.51 1.24
C VAL A 173 7.49 -5.23 2.07
N GLN A 174 6.54 -4.30 1.88
CA GLN A 174 6.46 -3.05 2.64
C GLN A 174 5.05 -2.44 2.55
N TYR A 175 4.46 -2.09 3.69
CA TYR A 175 3.32 -1.18 3.76
C TYR A 175 3.78 0.26 4.02
N TYR A 176 3.04 1.22 3.49
CA TYR A 176 3.25 2.65 3.76
C TYR A 176 1.93 3.32 4.11
N ARG A 177 2.05 4.51 4.71
CA ARG A 177 0.94 5.44 4.93
C ARG A 177 -0.22 4.73 5.63
N ALA A 178 0.07 4.06 6.75
CA ALA A 178 -0.91 3.29 7.53
C ALA A 178 -1.64 2.23 6.68
N SER A 179 -0.89 1.38 5.97
CA SER A 179 -1.40 0.32 5.10
C SER A 179 -2.34 0.77 3.97
N SER A 180 -2.34 2.06 3.61
CA SER A 180 -3.06 2.56 2.43
C SER A 180 -2.25 2.47 1.14
N VAL A 181 -0.97 2.11 1.25
CA VAL A 181 -0.10 1.74 0.13
C VAL A 181 0.62 0.44 0.47
N ALA A 182 0.67 -0.49 -0.46
CA ALA A 182 1.44 -1.73 -0.35
C ALA A 182 2.41 -1.87 -1.52
N LEU A 183 3.66 -2.19 -1.23
CA LEU A 183 4.65 -2.67 -2.20
C LEU A 183 4.73 -4.20 -2.07
N THR A 184 4.58 -4.91 -3.18
CA THR A 184 4.66 -6.36 -3.25
C THR A 184 5.79 -6.81 -4.17
N LEU A 185 6.26 -8.04 -3.99
CA LEU A 185 7.25 -8.72 -4.83
C LEU A 185 6.61 -9.98 -5.39
N ASP A 186 6.46 -10.06 -6.71
CA ASP A 186 5.81 -11.22 -7.36
C ASP A 186 6.54 -12.52 -6.98
N GLY A 187 5.78 -13.50 -6.48
CA GLY A 187 6.29 -14.81 -6.07
C GLY A 187 6.93 -14.86 -4.68
N TYR A 188 7.00 -13.74 -3.95
CA TYR A 188 7.40 -13.75 -2.54
C TYR A 188 6.28 -14.34 -1.67
N ASN A 189 6.63 -15.23 -0.74
CA ASN A 189 5.65 -15.89 0.13
C ASN A 189 6.03 -15.71 1.61
N ASN A 190 5.44 -14.71 2.24
CA ASN A 190 5.51 -14.51 3.68
C ASN A 190 4.45 -15.29 4.44
N SER A 191 4.76 -16.55 4.78
CA SER A 191 3.85 -17.42 5.54
C SER A 191 3.43 -16.86 6.93
N ALA A 192 4.16 -15.89 7.48
CA ALA A 192 3.82 -15.23 8.74
C ALA A 192 2.45 -14.52 8.71
N VAL A 193 1.97 -14.16 7.51
CA VAL A 193 0.63 -13.60 7.27
C VAL A 193 -0.49 -14.56 7.68
N PHE A 194 -0.24 -15.87 7.65
CA PHE A 194 -1.24 -16.89 8.01
C PHE A 194 -1.11 -17.41 9.45
N ALA A 195 -0.06 -16.99 10.14
CA ALA A 195 0.21 -17.38 11.51
C ALA A 195 -0.60 -16.51 12.49
N ALA A 196 -0.66 -16.96 13.75
CA ALA A 196 -1.14 -16.08 14.81
C ALA A 196 -0.18 -14.88 14.94
N GLU A 197 -0.70 -13.74 15.36
CA GLU A 197 0.10 -12.56 15.58
C GLU A 197 1.29 -12.85 16.52
N ASN A 198 2.47 -12.35 16.14
CA ASN A 198 3.73 -12.53 16.87
C ASN A 198 4.17 -13.99 17.10
N SER A 199 3.58 -14.97 16.39
CA SER A 199 3.95 -16.39 16.54
C SER A 199 4.98 -16.89 15.52
N THR A 200 5.09 -16.21 14.37
CA THR A 200 6.02 -16.55 13.28
C THR A 200 6.69 -15.28 12.78
N ALA A 201 8.01 -15.32 12.60
CA ALA A 201 8.77 -14.22 12.01
C ALA A 201 8.53 -14.15 10.49
N ASP A 202 8.67 -12.95 9.93
CA ASP A 202 8.54 -12.76 8.47
C ASP A 202 9.57 -13.61 7.70
N THR A 203 9.13 -14.22 6.61
CA THR A 203 10.04 -14.92 5.68
C THR A 203 11.10 -13.94 5.17
N PRO A 204 12.40 -14.29 5.12
CA PRO A 204 13.41 -13.45 4.46
C PRO A 204 13.08 -13.21 2.98
N LEU A 205 13.55 -12.09 2.41
CA LEU A 205 13.40 -11.89 0.96
C LEU A 205 14.16 -12.98 0.20
N PRO A 206 13.69 -13.39 -0.99
CA PRO A 206 14.38 -14.39 -1.81
C PRO A 206 15.81 -13.93 -2.15
N GLN A 207 16.75 -14.87 -2.15
CA GLN A 207 18.12 -14.57 -2.53
C GLN A 207 18.23 -14.31 -4.03
N GLY A 208 19.12 -13.39 -4.42
CA GLY A 208 19.43 -13.12 -5.82
C GLY A 208 18.45 -12.20 -6.55
N ILE A 209 17.42 -11.67 -5.88
CA ILE A 209 16.59 -10.60 -6.46
C ILE A 209 17.41 -9.33 -6.70
N ASP A 210 16.92 -8.46 -7.58
CA ASP A 210 17.55 -7.18 -7.86
C ASP A 210 17.31 -6.20 -6.70
N MET A 211 18.25 -6.19 -5.76
CA MET A 211 18.21 -5.29 -4.61
C MET A 211 18.43 -3.82 -4.98
N VAL A 212 19.05 -3.52 -6.12
CA VAL A 212 19.26 -2.12 -6.56
C VAL A 212 17.94 -1.53 -7.01
N MET A 213 17.22 -2.25 -7.88
CA MET A 213 15.87 -1.89 -8.29
C MET A 213 14.92 -1.84 -7.08
N PHE A 214 14.97 -2.85 -6.20
CA PHE A 214 14.16 -2.90 -4.98
C PHE A 214 14.33 -1.67 -4.11
N ASN A 215 15.59 -1.32 -3.78
CA ASN A 215 15.87 -0.20 -2.90
C ASN A 215 15.43 1.12 -3.55
N CYS A 216 15.70 1.31 -4.85
CA CYS A 216 15.26 2.51 -5.56
C CYS A 216 13.75 2.70 -5.48
N VAL A 217 12.98 1.66 -5.79
CA VAL A 217 11.50 1.72 -5.77
C VAL A 217 10.99 1.93 -4.34
N ASN A 218 11.50 1.18 -3.37
CA ASN A 218 11.09 1.25 -1.97
C ASN A 218 11.33 2.66 -1.37
N GLU A 219 12.52 3.21 -1.56
CA GLU A 219 12.90 4.55 -1.08
C GLU A 219 12.15 5.66 -1.80
N THR A 220 11.93 5.50 -3.11
CA THR A 220 11.13 6.45 -3.90
C THR A 220 9.70 6.49 -3.41
N ILE A 221 9.05 5.34 -3.17
CA ILE A 221 7.68 5.31 -2.63
C ILE A 221 7.63 5.98 -1.27
N GLY A 222 8.57 5.68 -0.37
CA GLY A 222 8.63 6.35 0.93
C GLY A 222 8.77 7.87 0.80
N SER A 223 9.68 8.33 -0.05
CA SER A 223 9.92 9.76 -0.21
C SER A 223 8.76 10.48 -0.93
N ALA A 224 8.17 9.84 -1.93
CA ALA A 224 7.25 10.47 -2.88
C ALA A 224 5.77 10.26 -2.56
N VAL A 225 5.38 9.25 -1.76
CA VAL A 225 3.94 8.92 -1.57
C VAL A 225 3.14 10.17 -1.24
N PRO A 226 2.05 10.49 -1.96
CA PRO A 226 1.37 11.74 -1.76
C PRO A 226 0.73 11.83 -0.37
N LEU A 227 0.90 12.97 0.28
CA LEU A 227 0.32 13.27 1.58
C LEU A 227 -0.48 14.57 1.50
N VAL A 228 -1.43 14.76 2.41
CA VAL A 228 -2.14 16.04 2.55
C VAL A 228 -1.19 17.08 3.14
N ASP A 229 -1.13 18.24 2.51
CA ASP A 229 -0.32 19.38 2.96
C ASP A 229 -0.77 19.88 4.35
N ALA A 230 0.19 20.39 5.13
CA ALA A 230 -0.03 20.92 6.48
C ALA A 230 -0.83 22.23 6.49
#